data_AF-A0A7C0XLM5-F1
#
_entry.id   AF-A0A7C0XLM5-F1
#
_cell.length_a   1.000
_cell.length_b   1.000
_cell.length_c   1.000
_cell.angle_alpha   90.00
_cell.angle_beta   90.00
_cell.angle_gamma   90.00
#
_symmetry.space_group_name_H-M   'P 1'
#
loop_
_entity.id
_entity.type
_entity.pdbx_description
1 polymer ?
#
loop_
_entity_poly.entity_id
_entity_poly.type
_entity_poly.pdbx_seq_one_letter_code
_entity_poly.pdbx_strand_id
1 'polypeptide(L)'
;MEIKIAIRESDVSDEYLRFARQIGVDGIDIHNSFNIPGVKERGHPDFNGFLKLKKRVESYGLKIFRVSAPPVRDYLLGRPGGEQAIDNLRRTIECMGKLSLSPLVVTLNVSPELWRLGEIRRTHRGGYIM
;
A
#
# COMPACT_ATOMS: atom_id res chain seq x y z
N MET A 1 -1.92 -24.58 -10.56
CA MET A 1 -1.39 -23.35 -9.93
C MET A 1 -2.29 -22.21 -10.38
N GLU A 2 -2.97 -21.54 -9.46
CA GLU A 2 -3.87 -20.43 -9.80
C GLU A 2 -3.05 -19.13 -9.85
N ILE A 3 -3.04 -18.44 -10.99
CA ILE A 3 -2.35 -17.15 -11.15
C ILE A 3 -3.27 -16.05 -10.64
N LYS A 4 -2.74 -15.12 -9.85
CA LYS A 4 -3.46 -13.94 -9.35
C LYS A 4 -2.93 -12.67 -10.01
N ILE A 5 -3.86 -11.84 -10.47
CA ILE A 5 -3.58 -10.57 -11.13
C ILE A 5 -3.98 -9.44 -10.19
N ALA A 6 -3.07 -8.52 -9.92
CA ALA A 6 -3.32 -7.36 -9.09
C ALA A 6 -2.91 -6.08 -9.81
N ILE A 7 -3.56 -4.97 -9.47
CA ILE A 7 -3.16 -3.62 -9.88
C ILE A 7 -2.72 -2.81 -8.66
N ARG A 8 -1.84 -1.84 -8.89
CA ARG A 8 -1.41 -0.91 -7.86
C ARG A 8 -2.57 -0.02 -7.41
N GLU A 9 -2.68 0.21 -6.11
CA GLU A 9 -3.69 1.06 -5.51
C GLU A 9 -3.65 2.50 -6.03
N SER A 10 -4.85 3.08 -6.15
CA SER A 10 -5.09 4.51 -6.37
C SER A 10 -5.83 5.07 -5.14
N ASP A 11 -6.84 5.90 -5.33
CA ASP A 11 -7.71 6.46 -4.30
C ASP A 11 -8.72 5.46 -3.69
N VAL A 12 -8.84 4.26 -4.26
CA VAL A 12 -9.80 3.22 -3.83
C VAL A 12 -11.26 3.74 -3.84
N SER A 13 -11.54 4.68 -4.75
CA SER A 13 -12.89 5.18 -5.01
C SER A 13 -13.79 4.10 -5.62
N ASP A 14 -15.10 4.37 -5.65
CA ASP A 14 -16.06 3.45 -6.25
C ASP A 14 -15.76 3.26 -7.75
N GLU A 15 -15.36 4.34 -8.44
CA GLU A 15 -14.98 4.32 -9.84
C GLU A 15 -13.76 3.43 -10.08
N TYR A 16 -12.70 3.62 -9.28
CA TYR A 16 -11.49 2.80 -9.36
C TYR A 16 -11.77 1.31 -9.11
N LEU A 17 -12.56 0.97 -8.08
CA LEU A 17 -12.86 -0.42 -7.73
C LEU A 17 -13.78 -1.09 -8.77
N ARG A 18 -14.73 -0.35 -9.36
CA ARG A 18 -15.52 -0.84 -10.51
C ARG A 18 -14.62 -1.11 -11.70
N PHE A 19 -13.74 -0.18 -12.04
CA PHE A 19 -12.79 -0.35 -13.14
C PHE A 19 -11.91 -1.59 -12.93
N ALA A 20 -11.32 -1.74 -11.74
CA ALA A 20 -10.52 -2.92 -11.38
C ALA A 20 -11.31 -4.22 -11.60
N ARG A 21 -12.55 -4.27 -11.12
CA ARG A 21 -13.42 -5.44 -11.31
C ARG A 21 -13.76 -5.70 -12.78
N GLN A 22 -13.91 -4.65 -13.60
CA GLN A 22 -14.23 -4.75 -15.04
C GLN A 22 -13.05 -5.28 -15.86
N ILE A 23 -11.81 -4.90 -15.54
CA ILE A 23 -10.62 -5.40 -16.24
C ILE A 23 -10.22 -6.83 -15.81
N GLY A 24 -10.95 -7.43 -14.87
CA GLY A 24 -10.79 -8.84 -14.50
C GLY A 24 -9.62 -9.13 -13.56
N VAL A 25 -9.13 -8.13 -12.81
CA VAL A 25 -8.10 -8.38 -11.80
C VAL A 25 -8.71 -9.06 -10.57
N ASP A 26 -7.90 -9.82 -9.85
CA ASP A 26 -8.33 -10.47 -8.61
C ASP A 26 -8.30 -9.51 -7.41
N GLY A 27 -7.56 -8.39 -7.51
CA GLY A 27 -7.32 -7.54 -6.35
C GLY A 27 -6.36 -6.39 -6.58
N ILE A 28 -5.93 -5.80 -5.47
CA ILE A 28 -5.04 -4.65 -5.43
C ILE A 28 -3.77 -4.93 -4.60
N ASP A 29 -2.70 -4.22 -4.95
CA ASP A 29 -1.48 -4.06 -4.18
C ASP A 29 -1.47 -2.67 -3.57
N ILE A 30 -1.33 -2.55 -2.25
CA ILE A 30 -1.10 -1.27 -1.56
C ILE A 30 0.40 -0.99 -1.54
N HIS A 31 0.89 -0.30 -2.57
CA HIS A 31 2.27 0.08 -2.74
C HIS A 31 2.72 1.24 -1.84
N ASN A 32 1.88 2.23 -1.61
CA ASN A 32 2.14 3.35 -0.73
C ASN A 32 1.49 3.09 0.64
N SER A 33 2.33 2.82 1.63
CA SER A 33 1.87 2.57 3.01
C SER A 33 1.08 3.75 3.59
N PHE A 34 1.30 4.98 3.12
CA PHE A 34 0.57 6.16 3.60
C PHE A 34 -0.89 6.21 3.16
N ASN A 35 -1.30 5.38 2.21
CA ASN A 35 -2.71 5.22 1.84
C ASN A 35 -3.49 4.35 2.85
N ILE A 36 -2.79 3.70 3.78
CA ILE A 36 -3.42 2.93 4.86
C ILE A 36 -3.82 3.90 5.97
N PRO A 37 -5.10 3.92 6.39
CA PRO A 37 -5.56 4.80 7.46
C PRO A 37 -4.68 4.70 8.71
N GLY A 38 -4.27 5.84 9.27
CA GLY A 38 -3.41 5.93 10.45
C GLY A 38 -1.92 6.03 10.15
N VAL A 39 -1.42 5.43 9.06
CA VAL A 39 0.03 5.38 8.83
C VAL A 39 0.65 6.76 8.71
N LYS A 40 -0.01 7.71 8.04
CA LYS A 40 0.51 9.07 7.87
C LYS A 40 0.53 9.86 9.19
N GLU A 41 -0.45 9.63 10.06
CA GLU A 41 -0.62 10.40 11.31
C GLU A 41 0.21 9.84 12.47
N ARG A 42 0.31 8.51 12.59
CA ARG A 42 0.95 7.83 13.73
C ARG A 42 2.06 6.86 13.37
N GLY A 43 2.37 6.72 12.08
CA GLY A 43 3.43 5.85 11.55
C GLY A 43 3.05 4.37 11.38
N HIS A 44 1.86 3.96 11.83
CA HIS A 44 1.37 2.59 11.72
C HIS A 44 -0.16 2.55 11.48
N PRO A 45 -0.72 1.44 10.96
CA PRO A 45 -2.14 1.36 10.63
C PRO A 45 -3.07 1.54 11.84
N ASP A 46 -4.17 2.25 11.60
CA ASP A 46 -5.36 2.20 12.42
C ASP A 46 -6.18 0.95 12.08
N PHE A 47 -6.38 0.06 13.06
CA PHE A 47 -7.06 -1.22 12.81
C PHE A 47 -8.47 -1.04 12.22
N ASN A 48 -9.28 -0.13 12.77
CA ASN A 48 -10.66 0.06 12.32
C ASN A 48 -10.72 0.70 10.94
N GLY A 49 -9.85 1.68 10.68
CA GLY A 49 -9.70 2.27 9.36
C GLY A 49 -9.26 1.25 8.32
N PHE A 50 -8.26 0.43 8.64
CA PHE A 50 -7.76 -0.59 7.72
C PHE A 50 -8.78 -1.72 7.50
N LEU A 51 -9.54 -2.12 8.53
CA LEU A 51 -10.66 -3.05 8.40
C LEU A 51 -11.75 -2.51 7.46
N LYS A 52 -12.10 -1.23 7.58
CA LYS A 52 -13.07 -0.57 6.69
C LYS A 52 -12.56 -0.55 5.24
N LEU A 53 -11.29 -0.22 5.03
CA LEU A 53 -10.66 -0.27 3.71
C LEU A 53 -10.71 -1.69 3.12
N LYS A 54 -10.32 -2.71 3.90
CA LYS A 54 -10.38 -4.12 3.50
C LYS A 54 -11.79 -4.53 3.08
N LYS A 55 -12.79 -4.27 3.92
CA LYS A 55 -14.20 -4.60 3.64
C LYS A 55 -14.72 -3.91 2.39
N ARG A 56 -14.29 -2.67 2.15
CA ARG A 56 -14.65 -1.91 0.94
C ARG A 56 -14.06 -2.54 -0.32
N VAL A 57 -12.80 -2.97 -0.30
CA VAL A 57 -12.21 -3.69 -1.45
C VAL A 57 -12.96 -5.02 -1.69
N GLU A 58 -13.24 -5.76 -0.61
CA GLU A 58 -13.96 -7.03 -0.68
C GLU A 58 -15.41 -6.90 -1.17
N SER A 59 -16.08 -5.78 -0.92
CA SER A 59 -17.46 -5.57 -1.42
C SER A 59 -17.54 -5.46 -2.95
N TYR A 60 -16.42 -5.24 -3.63
CA TYR A 60 -16.32 -5.28 -5.10
C TYR A 60 -15.87 -6.64 -5.65
N GLY A 61 -15.75 -7.66 -4.79
CA GLY A 61 -15.26 -8.99 -5.17
C GLY A 61 -13.74 -9.04 -5.39
N LEU A 62 -13.01 -8.06 -4.87
CA LEU A 62 -11.56 -7.93 -4.99
C LEU A 62 -10.88 -8.28 -3.66
N LYS A 63 -9.58 -8.59 -3.69
CA LYS A 63 -8.75 -8.79 -2.48
C LYS A 63 -7.61 -7.77 -2.37
N ILE A 64 -7.06 -7.63 -1.17
CA ILE A 64 -5.77 -6.96 -0.96
C ILE A 64 -4.70 -8.05 -0.95
N PHE A 65 -3.82 -8.06 -1.94
CA PHE A 65 -2.80 -9.11 -2.08
C PHE A 65 -1.44 -8.72 -1.54
N ARG A 66 -1.11 -7.44 -1.49
CA ARG A 66 0.19 -7.00 -1.01
C ARG A 66 0.04 -5.67 -0.32
N VAL A 67 0.85 -5.47 0.72
CA VAL A 67 0.89 -4.22 1.47
C VAL A 67 2.36 -3.85 1.65
N SER A 68 2.73 -2.62 1.30
CA SER A 68 4.02 -2.04 1.68
C SER A 68 4.00 -1.63 3.15
N ALA A 69 5.07 -1.94 3.86
CA ALA A 69 5.27 -1.49 5.22
C ALA A 69 5.59 0.02 5.27
N PRO A 70 5.31 0.70 6.39
CA PRO A 70 5.84 2.02 6.66
C PRO A 70 7.38 2.04 6.53
N PRO A 71 7.98 3.20 6.18
CA PRO A 71 9.43 3.29 5.98
C PRO A 71 10.23 2.93 7.24
N VAL A 72 11.26 2.09 7.09
CA VAL A 72 12.22 1.71 8.15
C VAL A 72 13.63 2.27 7.90
N ARG A 73 13.76 3.20 6.96
CA ARG A 73 15.05 3.73 6.48
C ARG A 73 15.90 4.32 7.61
N ASP A 74 15.29 5.06 8.52
CA ASP A 74 16.04 5.73 9.60
C ASP A 74 16.67 4.73 10.57
N TYR A 75 16.05 3.56 10.78
CA TYR A 75 16.66 2.48 11.54
C TYR A 75 17.89 1.92 10.80
N LEU A 76 17.75 1.62 9.51
CA LEU A 76 18.85 1.09 8.68
C LEU A 76 20.04 2.05 8.58
N LEU A 77 19.79 3.35 8.68
CA LEU A 77 20.82 4.39 8.60
C LEU A 77 21.33 4.88 9.97
N GLY A 78 20.86 4.30 11.08
CA GLY A 78 21.23 4.75 12.43
C GLY A 78 20.83 6.19 12.74
N ARG A 79 19.74 6.69 12.13
CA ARG A 79 19.26 8.06 12.29
C ARG A 79 18.25 8.17 13.45
N PRO A 80 18.07 9.37 14.03
CA PRO A 80 17.00 9.62 14.99
C PRO A 80 15.63 9.20 14.44
N GLY A 81 14.83 8.54 15.26
CA GLY A 81 13.53 7.97 14.86
C GLY A 81 13.57 6.53 14.37
N GLY A 82 14.76 5.93 14.22
CA GLY A 82 14.92 4.54 13.77
C GLY A 82 14.20 3.50 14.64
N GLU A 83 14.41 3.52 15.96
CA GLU A 83 13.71 2.61 16.89
C GLU A 83 12.19 2.74 16.78
N GLN A 84 11.68 3.97 16.67
CA GLN A 84 10.25 4.22 16.49
C GLN A 84 9.73 3.63 15.17
N ALA A 85 10.54 3.61 14.11
CA ALA A 85 10.19 3.00 12.84
C ALA A 85 10.05 1.47 12.95
N ILE A 86 10.90 0.82 13.75
CA ILE A 86 10.78 -0.62 14.05
C ILE A 86 9.53 -0.92 14.86
N ASP A 87 9.21 -0.10 15.87
CA ASP A 87 7.97 -0.23 16.63
C ASP A 87 6.72 -0.08 15.73
N ASN A 88 6.77 0.84 14.77
CA ASN A 88 5.72 1.02 13.79
C ASN A 88 5.58 -0.17 12.84
N LEU A 89 6.69 -0.75 12.40
CA LEU A 89 6.69 -1.99 11.61
C LEU A 89 6.07 -3.14 12.41
N ARG A 90 6.44 -3.32 13.69
CA ARG A 90 5.86 -4.35 14.56
C ARG A 90 4.34 -4.21 14.67
N ARG A 91 3.84 -3.00 14.97
CA ARG A 91 2.40 -2.71 15.06
C ARG A 91 1.68 -2.97 13.73
N THR A 92 2.35 -2.69 12.60
CA THR A 92 1.84 -2.98 11.26
C THR A 92 1.66 -4.49 11.05
N ILE A 93 2.67 -5.29 11.41
CA ILE A 93 2.62 -6.76 11.33
C ILE A 93 1.49 -7.31 12.19
N GLU A 94 1.37 -6.86 13.45
CA GLU A 94 0.29 -7.27 14.36
C GLU A 94 -1.11 -6.93 13.79
N CYS A 95 -1.27 -5.73 13.22
CA CYS A 95 -2.51 -5.32 12.59
C CYS A 95 -2.85 -6.17 11.36
N MET A 96 -1.87 -6.44 10.49
CA MET A 96 -2.07 -7.30 9.32
C MET A 96 -2.41 -8.73 9.69
N GLY A 97 -1.78 -9.27 10.74
CA GLY A 97 -2.10 -10.59 11.28
C GLY A 97 -3.56 -10.68 11.73
N LYS A 98 -4.04 -9.68 12.48
CA LYS A 98 -5.46 -9.59 12.89
C LYS A 98 -6.43 -9.49 11.70
N LEU A 99 -5.99 -8.91 10.59
CA LEU A 99 -6.79 -8.76 9.37
C LEU A 99 -6.60 -9.91 8.37
N SER A 100 -5.73 -10.89 8.67
CA SER A 100 -5.36 -11.99 7.77
C SER A 100 -4.88 -11.50 6.39
N LEU A 101 -4.06 -10.44 6.38
CA LEU A 101 -3.49 -9.87 5.17
C LEU A 101 -2.04 -10.34 4.97
N SER A 102 -1.69 -10.77 3.76
CA SER A 102 -0.32 -11.13 3.37
C SER A 102 -0.13 -11.11 1.86
N PRO A 103 1.10 -10.93 1.34
CA PRO A 103 2.33 -10.55 2.08
C PRO A 103 2.44 -9.06 2.45
N LEU A 104 3.23 -8.80 3.50
CA LEU A 104 3.80 -7.48 3.81
C LEU A 104 5.17 -7.37 3.14
N VAL A 105 5.46 -6.26 2.49
CA VAL A 105 6.77 -5.99 1.91
C VAL A 105 7.45 -4.84 2.61
N VAL A 106 8.65 -5.11 3.11
CA VAL A 106 9.51 -4.11 3.75
C VAL A 106 10.53 -3.63 2.74
N THR A 107 10.49 -2.34 2.43
CA THR A 107 11.47 -1.73 1.52
C THR A 107 12.77 -1.48 2.26
N LEU A 108 13.81 -2.24 1.91
CA LEU A 108 15.16 -2.09 2.46
C LEU A 108 16.05 -1.14 1.65
N ASN A 109 15.57 -0.67 0.49
CA ASN A 109 16.34 0.25 -0.33
C ASN A 109 16.52 1.59 0.39
N VAL A 110 17.75 1.83 0.85
CA VAL A 110 18.24 3.12 1.38
C VAL A 110 18.51 4.16 0.28
N SER A 111 18.42 3.75 -0.99
CA SER A 111 18.69 4.63 -2.14
C SER A 111 17.58 5.67 -2.29
N PRO A 112 17.92 6.97 -2.40
CA PRO A 112 16.94 7.96 -2.77
C PRO A 112 16.52 7.65 -4.23
N GLU A 113 15.29 7.22 -4.41
CA GLU A 113 14.48 7.80 -5.48
C GLU A 113 15.05 7.72 -6.91
N LEU A 114 15.81 6.67 -7.28
CA LEU A 114 16.27 6.49 -8.67
C LEU A 114 15.09 6.48 -9.67
N TRP A 115 13.90 6.07 -9.23
CA TRP A 115 12.65 6.16 -10.01
C TRP A 115 12.07 7.58 -10.13
N ARG A 116 12.46 8.54 -9.28
CA ARG A 116 12.08 9.96 -9.39
C ARG A 116 13.00 10.76 -10.31
N LEU A 117 14.12 10.20 -10.77
CA LEU A 117 14.98 10.86 -11.77
C LEU A 117 14.33 10.97 -13.16
N GLY A 118 13.05 10.58 -13.30
CA GLY A 118 12.29 10.76 -14.53
C GLY A 118 10.80 10.52 -14.37
N GLU A 119 10.11 11.28 -13.51
CA GLU A 119 8.64 11.42 -13.62
C GLU A 119 8.34 12.02 -15.01
N ILE A 120 7.96 11.18 -15.97
CA ILE A 120 7.53 11.63 -17.30
C ILE A 120 6.14 12.24 -17.14
N ARG A 121 6.08 13.56 -16.99
CA ARG A 121 4.82 14.31 -17.07
C ARG A 121 4.30 14.34 -18.49
N ARG A 122 3.40 13.41 -18.81
CA ARG A 122 2.78 13.33 -20.14
C ARG A 122 1.28 13.15 -20.05
N THR A 123 0.55 13.91 -20.84
CA THR A 123 -0.89 13.72 -21.05
C THR A 123 -1.12 12.55 -22.01
N HIS A 124 -1.77 11.51 -21.52
CA HIS A 124 -2.20 10.35 -22.28
C HIS A 124 -3.59 10.57 -22.89
N ARG A 125 -4.04 9.63 -23.73
CA ARG A 125 -5.40 9.66 -24.28
C ARG A 125 -6.41 9.70 -23.12
N GLY A 126 -7.40 10.60 -23.21
CA GLY A 126 -8.39 10.82 -22.14
C GLY A 126 -7.98 11.83 -21.07
N GLY A 127 -6.84 12.53 -21.22
CA GLY A 127 -6.45 13.62 -20.31
C GLY A 127 -5.70 13.16 -19.05
N TYR A 128 -5.46 11.86 -18.89
CA TYR A 128 -4.68 11.31 -17.78
C TYR A 128 -3.23 11.80 -17.84
N ILE A 129 -2.71 12.29 -16.71
CA ILE A 129 -1.32 12.75 -16.56
C ILE A 129 -0.59 11.73 -15.67
N MET A 130 0.48 11.12 -16.20
CA MET A 130 1.45 10.34 -15.42
C MET A 130 2.55 11.25 -14.89
#